data_AF-A0A6A0HDI5-F1
#
_entry.id   AF-A0A6A0HDI5-F1
#
_cell.length_a   1.000
_cell.length_b   1.000
_cell.length_c   1.000
_cell.angle_alpha   90.00
_cell.angle_beta   90.00
_cell.angle_gamma   90.00
#
_symmetry.space_group_name_H-M   'P 1'
#
loop_
_entity.id
_entity.type
_entity.pdbx_description
1 polymer ?
#
loop_
_entity_poly.entity_id
_entity_poly.type
_entity_poly.pdbx_seq_one_letter_code
_entity_poly.pdbx_strand_id
1 'polypeptide(L)'
;MDEPGTNATHQAQVDVADDNKTGQRELSVKMNGTSCGEVAMLDDAGDALSAEMRLKRLEELFLGGPLLNPGQCYSLETLLDVLIVLHDECLNSSMRREKTVSDFIEYGE
;
A
#
# COMPACT_ATOMS: atom_id res chain seq x y z
N MET A 1 -36.23 -11.72 39.64
CA MET A 1 -36.06 -11.96 38.18
C MET A 1 -35.24 -10.78 37.71
N ASP A 2 -33.94 -10.93 37.89
CA ASP A 2 -32.96 -9.86 37.87
C ASP A 2 -32.34 -9.75 36.46
N GLU A 3 -32.17 -8.50 36.01
CA GLU A 3 -31.42 -8.01 34.84
C GLU A 3 -29.90 -8.34 34.93
N PRO A 4 -29.02 -7.83 34.03
CA PRO A 4 -28.76 -8.15 32.63
C PRO A 4 -27.28 -8.62 32.45
N GLY A 5 -26.83 -9.03 31.25
CA GLY A 5 -25.40 -9.41 31.10
C GLY A 5 -24.92 -9.65 29.67
N THR A 6 -24.13 -8.71 29.19
CA THR A 6 -23.36 -8.64 27.94
C THR A 6 -22.48 -9.89 27.67
N ASN A 7 -22.57 -10.44 26.46
CA ASN A 7 -21.59 -11.39 25.93
C ASN A 7 -20.38 -10.62 25.37
N ALA A 8 -19.25 -10.72 26.07
CA ALA A 8 -17.93 -10.54 25.47
C ALA A 8 -16.93 -11.41 26.21
N THR A 9 -16.50 -12.51 25.60
CA THR A 9 -15.30 -13.24 26.03
C THR A 9 -14.45 -13.51 24.80
N HIS A 10 -13.50 -12.61 24.55
CA HIS A 10 -12.35 -12.87 23.68
C HIS A 10 -11.38 -13.76 24.46
N GLN A 11 -11.21 -15.00 24.04
CA GLN A 11 -10.15 -15.88 24.54
C GLN A 11 -8.89 -15.64 23.71
N ALA A 12 -7.84 -15.10 24.36
CA ALA A 12 -6.47 -15.17 23.87
C ALA A 12 -5.75 -16.25 24.68
N GLN A 13 -5.35 -17.32 24.00
CA GLN A 13 -4.56 -18.43 24.54
C GLN A 13 -3.08 -18.08 24.37
N VAL A 14 -2.31 -18.08 25.47
CA VAL A 14 -0.85 -17.90 25.46
C VAL A 14 -0.23 -19.26 25.74
N ASP A 15 0.26 -19.94 24.71
CA ASP A 15 1.02 -21.17 24.87
C ASP A 15 2.52 -20.85 24.74
N VAL A 16 3.23 -20.94 25.87
CA VAL A 16 4.69 -20.94 25.92
C VAL A 16 5.14 -22.39 25.81
N ALA A 17 5.89 -22.73 24.76
CA ALA A 17 6.55 -24.03 24.65
C ALA A 17 8.07 -23.83 24.54
N ASP A 18 8.75 -24.47 25.50
CA ASP A 18 10.20 -24.56 25.72
C ASP A 18 10.97 -25.22 24.57
N ASP A 19 12.26 -24.88 24.52
CA ASP A 19 13.31 -25.32 23.59
C ASP A 19 13.31 -26.81 23.21
N ASN A 20 13.33 -27.12 21.90
CA ASN A 20 14.11 -28.24 21.40
C ASN A 20 14.54 -28.09 19.92
N LYS A 21 15.86 -28.08 19.75
CA LYS A 21 16.71 -28.22 18.55
C LYS A 21 16.17 -29.24 17.53
N THR A 22 15.72 -28.81 16.35
CA THR A 22 15.95 -29.42 15.01
C THR A 22 15.39 -28.49 13.92
N GLY A 23 16.18 -28.17 12.89
CA GLY A 23 15.90 -27.10 11.93
C GLY A 23 14.79 -27.35 10.91
N GLN A 24 13.63 -26.73 11.14
CA GLN A 24 12.71 -26.34 10.09
C GLN A 24 12.61 -24.81 10.07
N ARG A 25 12.95 -24.19 8.94
CA ARG A 25 12.81 -22.75 8.72
C ARG A 25 11.33 -22.46 8.46
N GLU A 26 10.62 -22.01 9.48
CA GLU A 26 9.32 -21.38 9.29
C GLU A 26 9.50 -19.87 9.20
N LEU A 27 9.20 -19.29 8.04
CA LEU A 27 9.16 -17.84 7.82
C LEU A 27 7.95 -17.29 8.57
N SER A 28 8.15 -16.92 9.83
CA SER A 28 7.15 -16.23 10.63
C SER A 28 7.06 -14.78 10.18
N VAL A 29 6.17 -14.48 9.22
CA VAL A 29 5.77 -13.10 8.94
C VAL A 29 4.77 -12.68 10.00
N LYS A 30 5.28 -12.17 11.12
CA LYS A 30 4.47 -11.42 12.08
C LYS A 30 4.22 -10.03 11.51
N MET A 31 3.15 -9.88 10.73
CA MET A 31 2.54 -8.57 10.49
C MET A 31 1.87 -8.15 11.79
N ASN A 32 2.66 -7.56 12.69
CA ASN A 32 2.09 -6.76 13.77
C ASN A 32 1.40 -5.57 13.11
N GLY A 33 0.11 -5.42 13.37
CA GLY A 33 -0.64 -4.24 12.98
C GLY A 33 -0.01 -3.01 13.60
N THR A 34 0.87 -2.35 12.85
CA THR A 34 1.24 -0.97 13.12
C THR A 34 0.07 -0.14 12.61
N SER A 35 -0.69 0.36 13.58
CA SER A 35 -1.63 1.44 13.39
C SER A 35 -1.05 2.50 12.45
N CYS A 36 -1.83 2.84 11.43
CA CYS A 36 -1.98 4.19 10.92
C CYS A 36 -0.92 5.20 11.41
N GLY A 37 0.15 5.34 10.64
CA GLY A 37 1.05 6.49 10.68
C GLY A 37 2.07 6.54 11.81
N GLU A 38 3.07 5.66 11.81
CA GLU A 38 4.36 5.97 12.46
C GLU A 38 5.45 6.03 11.38
N VAL A 39 5.50 7.19 10.71
CA VAL A 39 6.70 7.61 9.99
C VAL A 39 7.74 7.94 11.04
N ALA A 40 8.83 7.19 11.04
CA ALA A 40 9.95 7.36 11.95
C ALA A 40 10.38 8.83 12.05
N MET A 41 10.62 9.24 13.29
CA MET A 41 11.18 10.52 13.74
C MET A 41 12.21 11.08 12.74
N LEU A 42 11.93 12.25 12.18
CA LEU A 42 12.93 13.09 11.53
C LEU A 42 13.07 14.36 12.38
N ASP A 43 14.19 14.42 13.09
CA ASP A 43 14.53 15.51 13.99
C ASP A 43 14.80 16.83 13.24
N ASP A 44 14.45 17.90 13.96
CA ASP A 44 14.93 19.28 13.90
C ASP A 44 14.44 20.23 12.78
N ALA A 45 13.64 21.19 13.26
CA ALA A 45 13.52 22.58 12.82
C ALA A 45 13.17 22.88 11.35
N GLY A 46 11.87 23.09 11.11
CA GLY A 46 11.40 24.25 10.34
C GLY A 46 11.79 24.28 8.86
N ASP A 47 11.29 23.32 8.08
CA ASP A 47 10.94 23.59 6.70
C ASP A 47 9.69 22.79 6.35
N ALA A 48 8.75 23.42 5.66
CA ALA A 48 7.54 22.77 5.18
C ALA A 48 7.95 21.68 4.19
N LEU A 49 8.02 20.42 4.65
CA LEU A 49 8.33 19.19 3.89
C LEU A 49 8.85 19.51 2.47
N SER A 50 10.14 19.85 2.40
CA SER A 50 10.79 20.31 1.16
C SER A 50 10.39 19.41 -0.01
N ALA A 51 10.29 20.00 -1.22
CA ALA A 51 9.97 19.24 -2.42
C ALA A 51 10.88 18.01 -2.58
N GLU A 52 12.15 18.11 -2.17
CA GLU A 52 13.09 16.99 -2.19
C GLU A 52 12.69 15.88 -1.19
N MET A 53 12.28 16.23 0.03
CA MET A 53 11.82 15.26 1.02
C MET A 53 10.54 14.56 0.58
N ARG A 54 9.61 15.29 -0.05
CA ARG A 54 8.38 14.74 -0.62
C ARG A 54 8.68 13.71 -1.71
N LEU A 55 9.63 14.01 -2.59
CA LEU A 55 10.04 13.10 -3.65
C LEU A 55 10.71 11.84 -3.10
N LYS A 56 11.62 11.98 -2.13
CA LYS A 56 12.23 10.81 -1.43
C LYS A 56 11.17 9.92 -0.79
N ARG A 57 10.17 10.52 -0.12
CA ARG A 57 9.09 9.75 0.49
C ARG A 57 8.22 9.02 -0.53
N LEU A 58 7.96 9.64 -1.68
CA LEU A 58 7.20 9.01 -2.77
C LEU A 58 7.98 7.84 -3.38
N GLU A 59 9.28 8.00 -3.58
CA GLU A 59 10.17 6.94 -4.08
C GLU A 59 10.14 5.73 -3.15
N GLU A 60 10.34 5.93 -1.85
CA GLU A 60 10.25 4.85 -0.85
C GLU A 60 8.92 4.12 -0.87
N LEU A 61 7.81 4.86 -1.01
CA LEU A 61 6.45 4.31 -1.06
C LEU A 61 6.26 3.35 -2.24
N PHE A 62 6.76 3.73 -3.43
CA PHE A 62 6.68 2.92 -4.64
C PHE A 62 7.68 1.76 -4.65
N LEU A 63 8.92 1.95 -4.16
CA LEU A 63 9.88 0.85 -4.03
C LEU A 63 9.43 -0.21 -3.01
N GLY A 64 8.75 0.19 -1.95
CA GLY A 64 8.19 -0.75 -0.97
C GLY A 64 6.99 -1.54 -1.50
N GLY A 65 6.25 -0.97 -2.45
CA GLY A 65 5.10 -1.62 -3.09
C GLY A 65 3.90 -1.87 -2.18
N PRO A 66 2.78 -2.38 -2.73
CA PRO A 66 1.51 -2.49 -2.02
C PRO A 66 1.49 -3.53 -0.91
N LEU A 67 2.42 -4.50 -0.92
CA LEU A 67 2.54 -5.48 0.17
C LEU A 67 3.05 -4.83 1.46
N LEU A 68 3.97 -3.86 1.36
CA LEU A 68 4.50 -3.14 2.51
C LEU A 68 3.68 -1.89 2.84
N ASN A 69 3.02 -1.28 1.84
CA ASN A 69 2.22 -0.06 1.99
C ASN A 69 0.77 -0.26 1.50
N PRO A 70 -0.01 -1.13 2.16
CA PRO A 70 -1.34 -1.50 1.70
C PRO A 70 -2.28 -0.30 1.65
N GLY A 71 -2.96 -0.11 0.52
CA GLY A 71 -3.90 0.98 0.29
C GLY A 71 -3.27 2.36 0.09
N GLN A 72 -1.93 2.45 0.11
CA GLN A 72 -1.21 3.72 -0.06
C GLN A 72 -0.46 3.78 -1.39
N CYS A 73 -0.16 2.64 -2.02
CA CYS A 73 0.41 2.60 -3.37
C CYS A 73 -0.16 1.45 -4.21
N TYR A 74 0.05 1.56 -5.52
CA TYR A 74 -0.30 0.53 -6.50
C TYR A 74 0.96 -0.18 -6.99
N SER A 75 0.85 -1.46 -7.34
CA SER A 75 1.93 -2.15 -8.04
C SER A 75 2.11 -1.56 -9.44
N LEU A 76 3.27 -1.81 -10.04
CA LEU A 76 3.52 -1.46 -11.43
C LEU A 76 2.52 -2.16 -12.36
N GLU A 77 2.15 -3.41 -12.07
CA GLU A 77 1.15 -4.16 -12.83
C GLU A 77 -0.20 -3.42 -12.88
N THR A 78 -0.71 -2.95 -11.74
CA THR A 78 -1.96 -2.18 -11.71
C THR A 78 -1.85 -0.86 -12.47
N LEU A 79 -0.70 -0.18 -12.45
CA LEU A 79 -0.50 1.05 -13.22
C LEU A 79 -0.50 0.78 -14.74
N LEU A 80 0.07 -0.35 -15.16
CA LEU A 80 0.02 -0.79 -16.56
C LEU A 80 -1.41 -1.14 -16.98
N ASP A 81 -2.18 -1.82 -16.14
CA ASP A 81 -3.60 -2.10 -16.40
C ASP A 81 -4.40 -0.80 -16.57
N VAL A 82 -4.16 0.21 -15.72
CA VAL A 82 -4.78 1.53 -15.85
C VAL A 82 -4.40 2.21 -17.17
N LEU A 83 -3.14 2.15 -17.57
CA LEU A 83 -2.67 2.74 -18.83
C LEU A 83 -3.34 2.07 -20.04
N ILE A 84 -3.44 0.74 -20.04
CA ILE A 84 -4.09 -0.03 -21.11
C ILE A 84 -5.58 0.32 -21.20
N VAL A 85 -6.29 0.33 -20.08
CA VAL A 85 -7.72 0.66 -20.04
C VAL A 85 -7.98 2.10 -20.49
N LEU A 86 -7.14 3.05 -20.06
CA LEU A 86 -7.25 4.44 -20.50
C LEU A 86 -7.03 4.56 -22.02
N HIS A 87 -6.00 3.89 -22.54
CA HIS A 87 -5.69 3.90 -23.97
C HIS A 87 -6.84 3.32 -24.81
N ASP A 88 -7.39 2.17 -24.42
CA ASP A 88 -8.52 1.54 -25.10
C ASP A 88 -9.78 2.43 -25.08
N GLU A 89 -10.09 3.06 -23.96
CA GLU A 89 -11.23 3.98 -23.87
C GLU A 89 -11.02 5.23 -24.74
N CYS A 90 -9.80 5.77 -24.76
CA CYS A 90 -9.45 6.90 -25.64
C CYS A 90 -9.62 6.54 -27.12
N LEU A 91 -9.15 5.36 -27.53
CA LEU A 91 -9.29 4.83 -28.90
C LEU A 91 -10.76 4.66 -29.31
N ASN A 92 -11.58 4.12 -28.42
CA ASN A 92 -12.97 3.78 -28.75
C ASN A 92 -13.93 4.96 -28.58
N SER A 93 -13.58 5.98 -27.79
CA SER A 93 -14.41 7.16 -27.54
C SER A 93 -14.36 8.22 -28.66
N SER A 94 -15.28 9.19 -28.61
CA SER A 94 -15.26 10.36 -29.50
C SER A 94 -14.12 11.34 -29.22
N MET A 95 -13.44 11.20 -28.07
CA MET A 95 -12.33 12.08 -27.66
C MET A 95 -11.07 11.88 -28.49
N ARG A 96 -10.89 10.75 -29.18
CA ARG A 96 -9.76 10.54 -30.13
C ARG A 96 -9.58 11.61 -31.20
N ARG A 97 -10.60 12.45 -31.43
CA ARG A 97 -10.56 13.58 -32.38
C ARG A 97 -9.98 14.85 -31.77
N GLU A 98 -9.92 14.92 -30.44
CA GLU A 98 -9.28 16.01 -29.71
C GLU A 98 -7.76 15.85 -29.84
N LYS A 99 -7.06 16.95 -30.12
CA LYS A 99 -5.65 16.89 -30.50
C LYS A 99 -4.79 16.26 -29.39
N THR A 100 -5.00 16.62 -28.13
CA THR A 100 -4.18 16.11 -27.05
C THR A 100 -4.39 14.61 -26.82
N VAL A 101 -5.62 14.11 -26.98
CA VAL A 101 -5.93 12.67 -26.91
C VAL A 101 -5.42 11.92 -28.13
N SER A 102 -5.53 12.49 -29.33
CA SER A 102 -4.97 11.89 -30.55
C SER A 102 -3.45 11.76 -30.47
N ASP A 103 -2.76 12.80 -30.00
CA ASP A 103 -1.32 12.78 -29.81
C ASP A 103 -0.95 11.71 -28.76
N PHE A 104 -1.69 11.61 -27.64
CA PHE A 104 -1.49 10.57 -26.63
C PHE A 104 -1.61 9.14 -27.18
N ILE A 105 -2.62 8.88 -28.02
CA ILE A 105 -2.81 7.58 -28.68
C ILE A 105 -1.64 7.29 -29.62
N GLU A 106 -1.23 8.25 -30.45
CA GLU A 106 -0.13 8.08 -31.40
C GLU A 106 1.21 7.78 -30.72
N TYR A 107 1.48 8.36 -29.53
CA TYR A 107 2.69 8.03 -28.76
C TYR A 107 2.69 6.61 -28.19
N GLY A 108 1.53 5.96 -28.12
CA GLY A 108 1.36 4.59 -27.63
C GLY A 108 1.48 3.50 -28.70
N GLU A 109 1.53 3.87 -29.98
CA GLU A 109 1.71 2.97 -31.14
C GLU A 109 3.20 2.78 -31.51
#